data_AF-A0A5F8H5B0-F1
#
_entry.id   AF-A0A5F8H5B0-F1
#
_cell.length_a   1.000
_cell.length_b   1.000
_cell.length_c   1.000
_cell.angle_alpha   90.00
_cell.angle_beta   90.00
_cell.angle_gamma   90.00
#
_symmetry.space_group_name_H-M   'P 1'
#
loop_
_entity.id
_entity.type
_entity.pdbx_description
1 polymer ?
#
loop_
_entity_poly.entity_id
_entity_poly.type
_entity_poly.pdbx_seq_one_letter_code
_entity_poly.pdbx_strand_id
1 'polypeptide(L)' 'MEALTDATLLATKIKNTLCQYHSIEDNKWRIAKKTKDITERQKPSDEFNGYLYKMQVKY' A
#
# COMPACT_ATOMS: atom_id res chain seq x y z
N MET A 1 25.92 6.46 11.93
CA MET A 1 24.55 6.15 11.48
C MET A 1 23.64 6.86 12.46
N GLU A 2 23.02 7.96 12.04
CA GLU A 2 22.08 8.69 12.90
C GLU A 2 20.98 7.70 13.31
N ALA A 3 20.86 7.42 14.61
CA ALA A 3 19.78 6.60 15.10
C ALA A 3 18.47 7.32 14.79
N LEU A 4 17.52 6.62 14.19
CA LEU A 4 16.19 7.16 13.91
C LEU A 4 15.57 7.51 15.27
N THR A 5 15.59 8.80 15.61
CA THR A 5 15.43 9.31 16.98
C THR A 5 14.13 8.82 17.63
N ASP A 6 13.12 8.51 16.81
CA ASP A 6 11.86 7.90 17.22
C ASP A 6 11.46 6.71 16.31
N ALA A 7 12.27 5.65 16.29
CA ALA A 7 11.94 4.41 15.58
C ALA A 7 10.53 3.86 15.92
N THR A 8 10.10 3.98 17.18
CA THR A 8 8.77 3.56 17.65
C THR A 8 7.64 4.41 17.05
N LEU A 9 7.84 5.73 16.94
CA LEU A 9 6.88 6.62 16.29
C LEU A 9 6.75 6.28 14.80
N LEU A 10 7.90 6.06 14.14
CA LEU A 10 7.91 5.67 12.73
C LEU A 10 7.19 4.35 12.52
N ALA A 11 7.49 3.33 13.32
CA ALA A 11 6.82 2.03 13.25
C ALA A 11 5.30 2.14 13.43
N THR A 12 4.87 3.00 14.38
CA THR A 12 3.45 3.24 14.64
C THR A 12 2.77 3.93 13.45
N LYS A 13 3.41 4.96 12.87
CA LYS A 13 2.92 5.65 11.68
C LYS A 13 2.80 4.69 10.49
N ILE A 14 3.85 3.93 10.19
CA ILE A 14 3.85 2.96 9.08
C ILE A 14 2.73 1.92 9.25
N LYS A 15 2.58 1.35 10.45
CA LYS A 15 1.52 0.39 10.74
C LYS A 15 0.14 1.00 10.46
N ASN A 16 -0.12 2.19 10.96
CA ASN A 16 -1.41 2.86 10.77
C ASN A 16 -1.67 3.18 9.29
N THR A 17 -0.65 3.64 8.56
CA THR A 17 -0.74 3.90 7.11
C THR A 17 -1.04 2.63 6.32
N LEU A 18 -0.37 1.51 6.63
CA LEU A 18 -0.66 0.22 5.97
C LEU A 18 -2.08 -0.28 6.27
N CYS A 19 -2.57 -0.11 7.50
CA CYS A 19 -3.96 -0.40 7.86
C CYS A 19 -4.94 0.48 7.06
N GLN A 20 -4.64 1.77 6.90
CA GLN A 20 -5.45 2.67 6.08
C GLN A 20 -5.48 2.23 4.61
N TYR A 21 -4.33 1.86 4.02
CA TYR A 21 -4.28 1.35 2.65
C TYR A 21 -5.03 0.04 2.47
N HIS A 22 -5.02 -0.84 3.48
CA HIS A 22 -5.78 -2.09 3.45
C HIS A 22 -7.29 -1.83 3.41
N SER A 23 -7.76 -0.81 4.14
CA SER A 23 -9.16 -0.39 4.22
C SER A 23 -9.64 0.45 3.03
N ILE A 24 -8.78 0.78 2.05
CA ILE A 24 -9.22 1.49 0.84
C ILE A 24 -10.23 0.64 0.08
N GLU A 25 -11.41 1.22 -0.16
CA GLU A 25 -12.49 0.60 -0.94
C GLU A 25 -12.02 0.09 -2.30
N ASP A 26 -12.52 -1.07 -2.70
CA ASP A 26 -12.17 -1.73 -3.97
C ASP A 26 -12.48 -0.88 -5.21
N ASN A 27 -13.41 0.08 -5.12
CA ASN A 27 -13.76 1.01 -6.21
C ASN A 27 -12.69 2.09 -6.48
N LYS A 28 -11.80 2.38 -5.53
CA LYS A 28 -10.69 3.35 -5.69
C LYS A 28 -9.50 2.74 -6.41
N TRP A 29 -9.50 1.42 -6.54
CA TRP A 29 -8.45 0.65 -7.17
C TRP A 29 -8.76 0.41 -8.65
N ARG A 30 -7.76 0.58 -9.50
CA ARG A 30 -7.81 0.15 -10.90
C ARG A 30 -7.01 -1.13 -11.06
N ILE A 31 -7.48 -2.08 -11.87
CA ILE A 31 -6.72 -3.30 -12.15
C ILE A 31 -5.52 -2.94 -13.03
N ALA A 32 -4.32 -3.21 -12.54
CA ALA A 32 -3.07 -3.04 -13.29
C ALA A 32 -2.74 -4.31 -14.07
N LYS A 33 -2.83 -5.46 -13.40
CA LYS A 33 -2.56 -6.78 -13.98
C LYS A 33 -3.45 -7.82 -13.30
N LYS A 34 -3.98 -8.76 -14.08
CA LYS A 34 -4.76 -9.88 -13.57
C LYS A 34 -4.29 -11.15 -14.24
N THR A 35 -3.82 -12.09 -13.44
CA THR A 35 -3.44 -13.44 -13.84
C THR A 35 -4.35 -14.45 -13.15
N LYS A 36 -4.14 -15.74 -13.39
CA LYS A 36 -4.93 -16.81 -12.77
C LYS A 36 -4.86 -16.75 -11.23
N ASP A 37 -3.66 -16.51 -10.71
CA ASP A 37 -3.38 -16.64 -9.28
C ASP A 37 -3.21 -15.29 -8.58
N ILE A 38 -3.03 -14.19 -9.34
CA ILE A 38 -2.71 -12.88 -8.80
C ILE A 38 -3.59 -11.80 -9.42
N THR A 39 -4.14 -10.92 -8.59
CA THR A 39 -4.72 -9.64 -8.99
C THR A 39 -3.87 -8.49 -8.45
N GLU A 40 -3.30 -7.70 -9.34
CA GLU A 40 -2.57 -6.48 -9.06
C GLU A 40 -3.46 -5.28 -9.37
N ARG A 41 -3.53 -4.37 -8.40
CA ARG A 41 -4.34 -3.17 -8.44
C ARG A 41 -3.48 -1.95 -8.16
N GLN A 42 -3.80 -0.82 -8.77
CA GLN A 42 -3.09 0.44 -8.58
C GLN A 42 -4.05 1.61 -8.33
N LYS A 43 -3.59 2.60 -7.56
CA LYS A 43 -4.16 3.95 -7.47
C LYS A 43 -3.04 4.98 -7.56
N PRO A 44 -3.31 6.24 -7.97
CA PRO A 44 -2.32 7.31 -7.84
C PRO A 44 -1.81 7.43 -6.40
N SER A 45 -0.51 7.61 -6.19
CA SER A 45 0.07 7.83 -4.85
C SER A 45 -0.26 9.23 -4.36
N ASP A 46 -0.49 9.37 -3.04
CA ASP A 46 -0.71 10.67 -2.40
C ASP A 46 0.63 11.28 -1.92
N GLU A 47 1.71 10.51 -1.98
CA GLU A 47 3.03 10.81 -1.42
C GLU A 47 4.01 11.31 -2.49
N PHE A 48 3.87 10.86 -3.74
CA PHE A 48 4.73 11.25 -4.85
C PHE A 48 4.02 11.10 -6.20
N ASN A 49 4.63 11.63 -7.27
CA ASN A 49 4.10 11.51 -8.62
C ASN A 49 4.28 10.08 -9.18
N GLY A 50 3.43 9.16 -8.76
CA GLY A 50 3.44 7.75 -9.15
C GLY A 50 2.22 6.99 -8.67
N TYR A 51 2.37 5.69 -8.39
CA TYR A 51 1.27 4.80 -8.03
C TYR A 51 1.55 4.00 -6.75
N LEU A 52 0.49 3.79 -5.96
CA LEU A 52 0.44 2.77 -4.92
C LEU A 52 -0.10 1.48 -5.52
N TYR A 53 0.58 0.36 -5.27
CA TYR A 53 0.20 -0.96 -5.75
C TYR A 53 -0.32 -1.85 -4.63
N LYS A 54 -1.37 -2.63 -4.92
CA LYS A 54 -1.94 -3.66 -4.06
C LYS A 54 -1.99 -4.97 -4.83
N MET A 55 -1.31 -5.98 -4.32
CA MET A 55 -1.27 -7.32 -4.92
C MET A 55 -2.02 -8.29 -4.00
N GLN A 56 -2.93 -9.07 -4.59
CA GLN A 56 -3.66 -10.10 -3.87
C GLN A 56 -3.53 -11.42 -4.61
N VAL A 57 -3.04 -12.43 -3.90
CA VAL A 57 -3.00 -13.81 -4.38
C VAL A 57 -4.36 -14.45 -4.12
N LYS A 58 -4.94 -15.08 -5.14
CA LYS A 58 -6.10 -15.95 -4.99
C LYS A 58 -5.59 -17.35 -4.64
N TYR A 59 -5.88 -17.79 -3.42
CA TYR A 59 -5.77 -19.19 -3.02
C TYR A 59 -7.08 -19.92 -3.31
#